data_AF-A0A7J5ASF1-F1
#
_entry.id   AF-A0A7J5ASF1-F1
#
_cell.length_a   1.000
_cell.length_b   1.000
_cell.length_c   1.000
_cell.angle_alpha   90.00
_cell.angle_beta   90.00
_cell.angle_gamma   90.00
#
_symmetry.space_group_name_H-M   'P 1'
#
loop_
_entity.id
_entity.type
_entity.pdbx_description
1 polymer ?
#
loop_
_entity_poly.entity_id
_entity_poly.type
_entity_poly.pdbx_seq_one_letter_code
_entity_poly.pdbx_strand_id
1 'polypeptide(L)'
;MLKKIIQKIIGEDYKKPKAVQCLWYSDFDYLALEIELVYKTRLGYKKESVTTLNYIDFESQQELSKEAKTIGKTLAEKHNAEFYFPSPDEWSRECPDWWLSKTAFKCEDCRIPIIQTDSKYLPKEVCYPCHLTREQNHRIKNALPYDDGVSMYFYKNGEYIKLGYASIFESFTISPFIKHKISNEKLNNTISIISLNKKDIKNLIQELENLIEEKLKNYKKPIEEKRLSKFNSIKSINYKSIEYQFKGYDNETMDLISSFNQAQEALDEDFEYRIFFKKGFTYRDDSFLRFVNYVNKGETNISEVNKRYREILSQQEIESTITKLIEIECLTRNQDNIFITEKGKSIV
;
A
#
# COMPACT_ATOMS: atom_id res chain seq x y z
N MET A 1 20.89 16.64 18.60
CA MET A 1 21.58 16.30 17.33
C MET A 1 22.21 17.54 16.68
N LEU A 2 21.47 18.66 16.53
CA LEU A 2 21.94 19.94 15.97
C LEU A 2 23.34 20.43 16.43
N LYS A 3 23.61 20.44 17.75
CA LYS A 3 24.88 20.97 18.30
C LYS A 3 26.13 20.21 17.84
N LYS A 4 26.03 18.91 17.54
CA LYS A 4 27.17 18.09 17.06
C LYS A 4 27.45 18.28 15.56
N ILE A 5 26.42 18.57 14.76
CA ILE A 5 26.56 18.83 13.32
C ILE A 5 27.24 20.19 13.09
N ILE A 6 26.90 21.20 13.91
CA ILE A 6 27.47 22.56 13.81
C ILE A 6 28.98 22.60 14.11
N GLN A 7 29.49 21.71 14.97
CA GLN A 7 30.91 21.68 15.38
C GLN A 7 31.85 21.01 14.37
N LYS A 8 31.35 20.21 13.41
CA LYS A 8 32.21 19.49 12.44
C LYS A 8 32.63 20.35 11.23
N ILE A 9 32.19 21.61 11.16
CA ILE A 9 32.30 22.51 9.98
C ILE A 9 33.33 23.63 10.24
N ILE A 10 34.47 23.31 10.86
CA ILE A 10 35.57 24.28 11.07
C ILE A 10 36.85 23.68 10.48
N GLY A 11 37.16 24.06 9.24
CA GLY A 11 38.36 23.66 8.53
C GLY A 11 38.53 24.42 7.21
N GLU A 12 39.47 25.36 7.22
CA GLU A 12 40.16 26.04 6.11
C GLU A 12 39.41 27.01 5.17
N ASP A 13 40.01 28.19 5.05
CA ASP A 13 39.49 29.44 4.51
C ASP A 13 39.66 29.57 2.98
N TYR A 14 39.37 28.51 2.22
CA TYR A 14 39.36 28.59 0.75
C TYR A 14 38.09 28.03 0.10
N LYS A 15 37.30 29.00 -0.37
CA LYS A 15 36.08 28.98 -1.21
C LYS A 15 34.76 28.90 -0.43
N LYS A 16 34.10 30.06 -0.28
CA LYS A 16 32.69 30.13 0.11
C LYS A 16 31.83 29.27 -0.82
N PRO A 17 30.92 28.43 -0.29
CA PRO A 17 30.00 27.68 -1.13
C PRO A 17 29.11 28.65 -1.91
N LYS A 18 28.74 28.24 -3.12
CA LYS A 18 27.80 28.96 -3.99
C LYS A 18 26.36 28.66 -3.64
N ALA A 19 26.09 27.42 -3.21
CA ALA A 19 24.78 27.02 -2.76
C ALA A 19 24.87 26.02 -1.61
N VAL A 20 23.79 25.94 -0.84
CA VAL A 20 23.43 24.82 0.01
C VAL A 20 22.26 24.12 -0.66
N GLN A 21 22.44 22.85 -1.02
CA GLN A 21 21.39 22.07 -1.65
C GLN A 21 20.84 21.00 -0.72
N CYS A 22 19.53 20.82 -0.77
CA CYS A 22 18.82 19.70 -0.16
C CYS A 22 18.20 18.87 -1.28
N LEU A 23 18.66 17.63 -1.43
CA LEU A 23 18.19 16.71 -2.46
C LEU A 23 17.71 15.41 -1.85
N TRP A 24 16.64 14.88 -2.42
CA TRP A 24 16.15 13.55 -2.06
C TRP A 24 17.12 12.49 -2.55
N TYR A 25 17.50 11.60 -1.64
CA TYR A 25 18.24 10.40 -1.96
C TYR A 25 17.38 9.19 -1.61
N SER A 26 17.38 8.18 -2.47
CA SER A 26 16.64 6.95 -2.18
C SER A 26 17.14 5.79 -3.02
N ASP A 27 17.06 4.61 -2.43
CA ASP A 27 17.30 3.32 -3.06
C ASP A 27 16.08 2.41 -2.81
N PHE A 28 16.14 1.10 -3.12
CA PHE A 28 15.01 0.17 -3.01
C PHE A 28 14.31 0.20 -1.65
N ASP A 29 15.05 0.29 -0.54
CA ASP A 29 14.51 0.24 0.83
C ASP A 29 14.86 1.47 1.67
N TYR A 30 15.32 2.55 1.03
CA TYR A 30 15.91 3.69 1.72
C TYR A 30 15.42 5.01 1.15
N LEU A 31 15.03 5.93 2.02
CA LEU A 31 14.61 7.29 1.70
C LEU A 31 15.29 8.26 2.67
N ALA A 32 15.92 9.29 2.14
CA ALA A 32 16.61 10.32 2.91
C ALA A 32 16.66 11.67 2.19
N LEU A 33 17.03 12.71 2.94
CA LEU A 33 17.44 14.00 2.40
C LEU A 33 18.92 14.22 2.66
N GLU A 34 19.68 14.46 1.59
CA GLU A 34 21.08 14.87 1.67
C GLU A 34 21.16 16.40 1.69
N ILE A 35 21.95 16.93 2.62
CA ILE A 35 22.24 18.36 2.73
C ILE A 35 23.72 18.56 2.38
N GLU A 36 23.97 19.29 1.30
CA GLU A 36 25.30 19.42 0.72
C GLU A 36 25.69 20.88 0.50
N LEU A 37 26.98 21.18 0.69
CA LEU A 37 27.60 22.44 0.28
C LEU A 37 28.14 22.31 -1.15
N VAL A 38 27.81 23.29 -2.00
CA VAL A 38 28.23 23.30 -3.40
C VAL A 38 29.30 24.37 -3.63
N TYR A 39 30.43 23.97 -4.19
CA TYR A 39 31.58 24.85 -4.45
C TYR A 39 31.89 24.93 -5.94
N LYS A 40 32.27 26.13 -6.41
CA LYS A 40 32.77 26.33 -7.77
C LYS A 40 34.26 25.98 -7.86
N THR A 41 34.61 25.06 -8.76
CA THR A 41 36.00 24.65 -9.05
C THR A 41 36.45 25.23 -10.40
N ARG A 42 37.70 24.99 -10.79
CA ARG A 42 38.19 25.36 -12.13
C ARG A 42 37.55 24.51 -13.23
N LEU A 43 37.13 23.28 -12.90
CA LEU A 43 36.59 22.30 -13.83
C LEU A 43 35.05 22.20 -13.80
N GLY A 44 34.38 23.00 -12.96
CA GLY A 44 32.93 22.95 -12.81
C GLY A 44 32.50 23.17 -11.36
N TYR A 45 31.77 22.21 -10.80
CA TYR A 45 31.26 22.25 -9.43
C TYR A 45 31.67 20.99 -8.65
N LYS A 46 31.84 21.13 -7.34
CA LYS A 46 32.06 20.03 -6.39
C LYS A 46 31.04 20.16 -5.26
N LYS A 47 30.53 19.05 -4.78
CA LYS A 47 29.66 18.97 -3.59
C LYS A 47 30.38 18.35 -2.41
N GLU A 48 29.98 18.73 -1.20
CA GLU A 48 30.43 18.17 0.06
C GLU A 48 29.22 17.90 0.94
N SER A 49 29.00 16.63 1.30
CA SER A 49 27.89 16.24 2.17
C SER A 49 28.15 16.74 3.60
N VAL A 50 27.19 17.51 4.12
CA VAL A 50 27.20 18.00 5.50
C VAL A 50 26.53 16.99 6.40
N THR A 51 25.35 16.52 5.99
CA THR A 51 24.56 15.55 6.74
C THR A 51 23.51 14.89 5.84
N THR A 52 22.99 13.76 6.30
CA THR A 52 21.90 13.01 5.69
C THR A 52 20.85 12.78 6.76
N LEU A 53 19.60 13.12 6.45
CA LEU A 53 18.44 12.91 7.31
C LEU A 53 17.67 11.70 6.80
N ASN A 54 17.66 10.59 7.55
CA ASN A 54 16.96 9.38 7.13
C ASN A 54 15.47 9.48 7.43
N TYR A 55 14.63 9.02 6.52
CA TYR A 55 13.18 9.00 6.71
C TYR A 55 12.74 8.23 7.97
N ILE A 56 13.42 7.13 8.31
CA ILE A 56 13.10 6.31 9.49
C ILE A 56 13.23 7.05 10.81
N ASP A 57 13.95 8.18 10.83
CA ASP A 57 14.16 8.99 12.04
C ASP A 57 13.03 10.02 12.26
N PHE A 58 12.01 10.06 11.39
CA PHE A 58 10.92 11.04 11.42
C PHE A 58 9.55 10.37 11.33
N GLU A 59 8.51 11.01 11.88
CA GLU A 59 7.14 10.48 11.83
C GLU A 59 6.53 10.58 10.42
N SER A 60 7.02 11.52 9.61
CA SER A 60 6.49 11.78 8.28
C SER A 60 7.50 12.45 7.35
N GLN A 61 7.22 12.38 6.04
CA GLN A 61 8.01 13.05 5.01
C GLN A 61 7.96 14.58 5.17
N GLN A 62 6.82 15.13 5.60
CA GLN A 62 6.64 16.56 5.83
C GLN A 62 7.53 17.05 6.97
N GLU A 63 7.64 16.29 8.05
CA GLU A 63 8.52 16.60 9.17
C GLU A 63 10.00 16.58 8.75
N LEU A 64 10.43 15.51 8.08
CA LEU A 64 11.76 15.38 7.51
C LEU A 64 12.12 16.57 6.60
N SER A 65 11.22 16.94 5.68
CA SER A 65 11.43 18.07 4.77
C SER A 65 11.52 19.40 5.50
N LYS A 66 10.69 19.63 6.52
CA LYS A 66 10.73 20.84 7.35
C LYS A 66 12.06 20.97 8.09
N GLU A 67 12.58 19.87 8.63
CA GLU A 67 13.89 19.84 9.29
C GLU A 67 15.01 20.12 8.29
N ALA A 68 15.03 19.44 7.14
CA ALA A 68 16.01 19.68 6.08
C ALA A 68 16.01 21.15 5.61
N LYS A 69 14.83 21.73 5.41
CA LYS A 69 14.66 23.14 5.03
C LYS A 69 15.21 24.08 6.09
N THR A 70 15.03 23.76 7.37
CA THR A 70 15.53 24.57 8.49
C THR A 70 17.05 24.54 8.54
N ILE A 71 17.65 23.35 8.47
CA ILE A 71 19.11 23.16 8.47
C ILE A 71 19.73 23.83 7.23
N GLY A 72 19.17 23.57 6.05
CA GLY A 72 19.67 24.09 4.79
C GLY A 72 19.64 25.63 4.71
N LYS A 73 18.54 26.27 5.15
CA LYS A 73 18.47 27.74 5.24
C LYS A 73 19.50 28.31 6.21
N THR A 74 19.63 27.70 7.39
CA THR A 74 20.60 28.14 8.41
C THR A 74 22.04 28.08 7.87
N LEU A 75 22.38 27.01 7.14
CA LEU A 75 23.68 26.87 6.49
C LEU A 75 23.86 27.89 5.35
N ALA A 76 22.84 28.12 4.54
CA ALA A 76 22.88 29.08 3.45
C ALA A 76 23.15 30.51 3.96
N GLU A 77 22.47 30.90 5.04
CA GLU A 77 22.68 32.17 5.73
C GLU A 77 24.10 32.27 6.31
N LYS A 78 24.55 31.24 7.04
CA LYS A 78 25.91 31.19 7.64
C LYS A 78 27.01 31.38 6.59
N HIS A 79 26.84 30.82 5.40
CA HIS A 79 27.86 30.85 4.36
C HIS A 79 27.63 31.95 3.29
N ASN A 80 26.55 32.74 3.40
CA ASN A 80 26.10 33.68 2.38
C ASN A 80 26.02 33.02 0.99
N ALA A 81 25.32 31.89 0.92
CA ALA A 81 25.13 31.05 -0.25
C ALA A 81 23.65 30.98 -0.66
N GLU A 82 23.36 30.59 -1.92
CA GLU A 82 21.97 30.35 -2.35
C GLU A 82 21.42 29.08 -1.67
N PHE A 83 20.17 29.12 -1.20
CA PHE A 83 19.48 27.92 -0.72
C PHE A 83 18.69 27.26 -1.86
N TYR A 84 18.90 25.96 -2.07
CA TYR A 84 18.24 25.20 -3.13
C TYR A 84 17.60 23.93 -2.57
N PHE A 85 16.28 23.86 -2.62
CA PHE A 85 15.51 22.67 -2.28
C PHE A 85 14.35 22.56 -3.26
N PRO A 86 14.54 21.88 -4.40
CA PRO A 86 13.62 21.94 -5.54
C PRO A 86 12.28 21.24 -5.29
N SER A 87 12.26 20.19 -4.46
CA SER A 87 11.05 19.40 -4.18
C SER A 87 10.81 19.27 -2.67
N PRO A 88 10.44 20.35 -1.97
CA PRO A 88 10.26 20.33 -0.53
C PRO A 88 8.97 19.60 -0.13
N ASP A 89 7.95 19.60 -0.97
CA ASP A 89 6.62 19.10 -0.57
C ASP A 89 6.48 17.59 -0.86
N GLU A 90 7.15 17.11 -1.90
CA GLU A 90 7.11 15.70 -2.32
C GLU A 90 8.51 15.16 -2.62
N TRP A 91 8.73 13.87 -2.37
CA TRP A 91 9.96 13.20 -2.74
C TRP A 91 10.11 13.09 -4.26
N SER A 92 11.31 13.35 -4.78
CA SER A 92 11.60 13.18 -6.21
C SER A 92 13.09 12.90 -6.44
N ARG A 93 13.40 11.77 -7.09
CA ARG A 93 14.78 11.38 -7.51
C ARG A 93 15.31 12.22 -8.65
N GLU A 94 14.43 12.85 -9.42
CA GLU A 94 14.79 13.50 -10.69
C GLU A 94 15.18 14.96 -10.49
N CYS A 95 15.43 15.40 -9.25
CA CYS A 95 15.85 16.76 -8.97
C CYS A 95 17.30 16.97 -9.40
N PRO A 96 17.60 17.93 -10.31
CA PRO A 96 18.96 18.22 -10.70
C PRO A 96 19.72 18.92 -9.58
N ASP A 97 21.04 18.78 -9.58
CA ASP A 97 21.93 19.62 -8.78
C ASP A 97 21.67 21.12 -9.01
N TRP A 98 21.96 21.95 -8.01
CA TRP A 98 21.70 23.39 -8.06
C TRP A 98 22.24 24.06 -9.32
N TRP A 99 23.46 23.71 -9.76
CA TRP A 99 24.10 24.34 -10.92
C TRP A 99 23.49 23.90 -12.27
N LEU A 100 22.80 22.77 -12.32
CA LEU A 100 22.06 22.30 -13.50
C LEU A 100 20.62 22.82 -13.53
N SER A 101 20.06 23.17 -12.36
CA SER A 101 18.67 23.59 -12.22
C SER A 101 18.26 24.77 -13.12
N LYS A 102 19.18 25.69 -13.42
CA LYS A 102 18.92 26.89 -14.24
C LYS A 102 18.64 26.58 -15.71
N THR A 103 19.15 25.45 -16.20
CA THR A 103 18.98 24.98 -17.59
C THR A 103 18.17 23.69 -17.67
N ALA A 104 17.79 23.12 -16.52
CA ALA A 104 17.01 21.90 -16.45
C ALA A 104 15.61 22.11 -17.03
N PHE A 105 15.08 21.04 -17.61
CA PHE A 105 13.68 21.00 -18.01
C PHE A 105 12.79 21.17 -16.78
N LYS A 106 11.63 21.82 -16.91
CA LYS A 106 10.69 22.00 -15.81
C LYS A 106 9.51 21.10 -16.00
N CYS A 107 9.13 20.34 -14.97
CA CYS A 107 7.91 19.54 -14.97
C CYS A 107 6.72 20.40 -15.44
N GLU A 108 5.93 19.89 -16.38
CA GLU A 108 4.77 20.61 -16.89
C GLU A 108 3.74 20.94 -15.80
N ASP A 109 3.59 20.04 -14.83
CA ASP A 109 2.56 20.12 -13.80
C ASP A 109 3.01 20.97 -12.61
N CYS A 110 4.12 20.61 -11.95
CA CYS A 110 4.58 21.28 -10.73
C CYS A 110 5.66 22.34 -10.95
N ARG A 111 6.17 22.50 -12.18
CA ARG A 111 7.23 23.46 -12.57
C ARG A 111 8.58 23.28 -11.88
N ILE A 112 8.75 22.25 -11.05
CA ILE A 112 10.02 21.87 -10.43
C ILE A 112 11.01 21.47 -11.53
N PRO A 113 12.29 21.90 -11.45
CA PRO A 113 13.32 21.47 -12.39
C PRO A 113 13.56 19.96 -12.26
N ILE A 114 13.66 19.27 -13.40
CA ILE A 114 13.87 17.82 -13.47
C ILE A 114 15.00 17.44 -14.43
N ILE A 115 15.66 16.33 -14.12
CA ILE A 115 16.51 15.57 -15.02
C ILE A 115 15.58 14.74 -15.90
N GLN A 116 15.67 14.90 -17.22
CA GLN A 116 14.88 14.10 -18.14
C GLN A 116 15.26 12.62 -18.00
N THR A 117 14.25 11.78 -17.78
CA THR A 117 14.38 10.33 -17.70
C THR A 117 14.73 9.73 -19.07
N ASP A 118 15.54 8.68 -19.07
CA ASP A 118 15.80 7.81 -20.22
C ASP A 118 14.82 6.62 -20.28
N SER A 119 13.98 6.45 -19.25
CA SER A 119 12.98 5.40 -19.18
C SER A 119 11.93 5.58 -20.28
N LYS A 120 11.68 4.50 -21.02
CA LYS A 120 10.58 4.43 -22.00
C LYS A 120 9.19 4.39 -21.36
N TYR A 121 9.11 4.19 -20.04
CA TYR A 121 7.87 4.06 -19.29
C TYR A 121 7.48 5.35 -18.55
N LEU A 122 8.40 6.31 -18.43
CA LEU A 122 8.14 7.60 -17.79
C LEU A 122 8.10 8.70 -18.85
N PRO A 123 7.04 9.53 -18.87
CA PRO A 123 6.99 10.67 -19.77
C PRO A 123 8.15 11.64 -19.48
N LYS A 124 8.68 12.27 -20.53
CA LYS A 124 9.87 13.14 -20.43
C LYS A 124 9.54 14.54 -19.91
N GLU A 125 8.27 14.88 -19.91
CA GLU A 125 7.71 16.20 -19.65
C GLU A 125 7.23 16.40 -18.20
N VAL A 126 7.20 15.36 -17.39
CA VAL A 126 6.76 15.43 -15.99
C VAL A 126 7.71 14.70 -15.05
N CYS A 127 7.75 15.15 -13.79
CA CYS A 127 8.44 14.41 -12.74
C CYS A 127 7.68 13.13 -12.36
N TYR A 128 8.40 12.16 -11.81
CA TYR A 128 7.83 10.89 -11.36
C TYR A 128 6.58 11.04 -10.44
N PRO A 129 6.58 11.88 -9.38
CA PRO A 129 5.37 12.08 -8.56
C PRO A 129 4.15 12.62 -9.33
N CYS A 130 4.36 13.60 -10.22
CA CYS A 130 3.28 14.12 -11.07
C CYS A 130 2.79 13.05 -12.07
N HIS A 131 3.69 12.24 -12.61
CA HIS A 131 3.31 11.10 -13.45
C HIS A 131 2.42 10.10 -12.70
N LEU A 132 2.80 9.68 -11.49
CA LEU A 132 1.97 8.80 -10.66
C LEU A 132 0.59 9.41 -10.38
N THR A 133 0.54 10.72 -10.13
CA THR A 133 -0.73 11.45 -9.96
C THR A 133 -1.57 11.43 -11.24
N ARG A 134 -0.97 11.67 -12.41
CA ARG A 134 -1.64 11.57 -13.72
C ARG A 134 -2.21 10.16 -13.94
N GLU A 135 -1.43 9.11 -13.69
CA GLU A 135 -1.87 7.73 -13.83
C GLU A 135 -3.02 7.39 -12.89
N GLN A 136 -2.90 7.76 -11.61
CA GLN A 136 -3.95 7.54 -10.62
C GLN A 136 -5.24 8.27 -11.00
N ASN A 137 -5.14 9.54 -11.41
CA ASN A 137 -6.29 10.32 -11.86
C ASN A 137 -6.91 9.74 -13.13
N HIS A 138 -6.10 9.22 -14.05
CA HIS A 138 -6.58 8.53 -15.25
C HIS A 138 -7.37 7.26 -14.90
N ARG A 139 -6.87 6.45 -13.95
CA ARG A 139 -7.57 5.24 -13.47
C ARG A 139 -8.91 5.58 -12.82
N ILE A 140 -8.96 6.63 -12.00
CA ILE A 140 -10.18 7.14 -11.36
C ILE A 140 -11.15 7.68 -12.42
N LYS A 141 -10.66 8.53 -13.33
CA LYS A 141 -11.47 9.17 -14.37
C LYS A 141 -12.11 8.15 -15.29
N ASN A 142 -11.39 7.11 -15.71
CA ASN A 142 -11.92 6.10 -16.61
C ASN A 142 -12.56 4.91 -15.89
N ALA A 143 -12.70 4.97 -14.56
CA ALA A 143 -13.24 3.89 -13.73
C ALA A 143 -12.61 2.53 -14.08
N LEU A 144 -11.28 2.50 -14.23
CA LEU A 144 -10.58 1.26 -14.59
C LEU A 144 -10.77 0.20 -13.49
N PRO A 145 -10.85 -1.10 -13.83
CA PRO A 145 -10.95 -2.16 -12.84
C PRO A 145 -9.81 -2.07 -11.83
N TYR A 146 -10.12 -2.15 -10.53
CA TYR A 146 -9.12 -2.07 -9.46
C TYR A 146 -8.47 -3.43 -9.22
N ASP A 147 -9.30 -4.37 -8.80
CA ASP A 147 -8.91 -5.69 -8.33
C ASP A 147 -10.13 -6.61 -8.41
N ASP A 148 -9.96 -7.77 -9.02
CA ASP A 148 -10.97 -8.85 -9.06
C ASP A 148 -10.81 -9.83 -7.89
N GLY A 149 -9.92 -9.53 -6.95
CA GLY A 149 -9.58 -10.35 -5.80
C GLY A 149 -10.76 -10.61 -4.86
N VAL A 150 -10.52 -11.56 -3.97
CA VAL A 150 -11.51 -12.14 -3.08
C VAL A 150 -11.01 -12.05 -1.66
N SER A 151 -11.83 -11.50 -0.77
CA SER A 151 -11.51 -11.36 0.66
C SER A 151 -12.46 -12.22 1.47
N MET A 152 -11.93 -12.90 2.49
CA MET A 152 -12.70 -13.79 3.34
C MET A 152 -12.70 -13.28 4.77
N TYR A 153 -13.85 -13.33 5.42
CA TYR A 153 -14.07 -12.82 6.77
C TYR A 153 -14.85 -13.82 7.63
N PHE A 154 -14.60 -13.81 8.92
CA PHE A 154 -15.64 -14.17 9.89
C PHE A 154 -16.56 -12.99 10.10
N TYR A 155 -17.83 -13.29 10.29
CA TYR A 155 -18.87 -12.31 10.58
C TYR A 155 -19.71 -12.76 11.76
N LYS A 156 -19.94 -11.86 12.71
CA LYS A 156 -20.86 -12.05 13.84
C LYS A 156 -21.33 -10.70 14.36
N ASN A 157 -22.63 -10.55 14.57
CA ASN A 157 -23.25 -9.36 15.18
C ASN A 157 -22.83 -8.01 14.57
N GLY A 158 -22.57 -7.96 13.27
CA GLY A 158 -22.14 -6.73 12.58
C GLY A 158 -20.63 -6.54 12.47
N GLU A 159 -19.83 -7.34 13.20
CA GLU A 159 -18.37 -7.27 13.18
C GLU A 159 -17.78 -8.19 12.11
N TYR A 160 -16.68 -7.75 11.50
CA TYR A 160 -15.93 -8.49 10.48
C TYR A 160 -14.49 -8.73 10.94
N ILE A 161 -14.05 -9.99 10.95
CA ILE A 161 -12.66 -10.37 11.23
C ILE A 161 -12.05 -10.90 9.94
N LYS A 162 -11.02 -10.21 9.42
CA LYS A 162 -10.37 -10.58 8.16
C LYS A 162 -9.58 -11.88 8.32
N LEU A 163 -9.88 -12.87 7.48
CA LEU A 163 -9.19 -14.16 7.44
C LEU A 163 -8.10 -14.19 6.37
N GLY A 164 -8.35 -13.57 5.22
CA GLY A 164 -7.41 -13.61 4.12
C GLY A 164 -7.88 -12.88 2.88
N TYR A 165 -6.93 -12.74 1.94
CA TYR A 165 -7.15 -12.18 0.61
C TYR A 165 -6.45 -13.07 -0.41
N ALA A 166 -7.09 -13.27 -1.56
CA ALA A 166 -6.48 -13.91 -2.72
C ALA A 166 -6.92 -13.23 -4.01
N SER A 167 -6.03 -13.13 -5.00
CA SER A 167 -6.34 -12.52 -6.30
C SER A 167 -7.35 -13.31 -7.12
N ILE A 168 -7.50 -14.60 -6.84
CA ILE A 168 -8.54 -15.47 -7.41
C ILE A 168 -9.11 -16.35 -6.31
N PHE A 169 -10.40 -16.70 -6.41
CA PHE A 169 -11.09 -17.49 -5.39
C PHE A 169 -10.47 -18.88 -5.22
N GLU A 170 -10.05 -19.49 -6.33
CA GLU A 170 -9.46 -20.83 -6.40
C GLU A 170 -8.16 -20.97 -5.57
N SER A 171 -7.52 -19.85 -5.21
CA SER A 171 -6.34 -19.87 -4.34
C SER A 171 -6.68 -20.10 -2.86
N PHE A 172 -7.94 -19.99 -2.44
CA PHE A 172 -8.34 -20.42 -1.11
C PHE A 172 -8.40 -21.94 -1.02
N THR A 173 -7.83 -22.51 0.04
CA THR A 173 -7.84 -23.95 0.28
C THR A 173 -9.25 -24.52 0.38
N ILE A 174 -10.21 -23.74 0.92
CA ILE A 174 -11.61 -24.16 1.03
C ILE A 174 -12.37 -24.12 -0.31
N SER A 175 -11.77 -23.52 -1.35
CA SER A 175 -12.46 -23.21 -2.61
C SER A 175 -13.09 -24.43 -3.30
N PRO A 176 -12.46 -25.61 -3.37
CA PRO A 176 -13.04 -26.76 -4.07
C PRO A 176 -14.32 -27.27 -3.40
N PHE A 177 -14.39 -27.18 -2.07
CA PHE A 177 -15.48 -27.71 -1.25
C PHE A 177 -16.74 -26.84 -1.34
N ILE A 178 -16.56 -25.52 -1.46
CA ILE A 178 -17.68 -24.56 -1.46
C ILE A 178 -17.99 -24.01 -2.85
N LYS A 179 -17.30 -24.49 -3.90
CA LYS A 179 -17.50 -24.02 -5.28
C LYS A 179 -18.96 -24.08 -5.73
N HIS A 180 -19.70 -25.10 -5.31
CA HIS A 180 -21.11 -25.26 -5.63
C HIS A 180 -22.03 -24.17 -5.02
N LYS A 181 -21.58 -23.50 -3.95
CA LYS A 181 -22.29 -22.35 -3.35
C LYS A 181 -22.05 -21.05 -4.11
N ILE A 182 -21.03 -21.04 -4.97
CA ILE A 182 -20.62 -19.90 -5.77
C ILE A 182 -21.18 -20.13 -7.17
N SER A 183 -22.42 -19.69 -7.37
CA SER A 183 -23.07 -19.79 -8.67
C SER A 183 -22.37 -18.87 -9.67
N ASN A 184 -21.89 -19.42 -10.79
CA ASN A 184 -21.22 -18.68 -11.87
C ASN A 184 -22.03 -17.46 -12.38
N GLU A 185 -23.36 -17.50 -12.30
CA GLU A 185 -24.25 -16.40 -12.72
C GLU A 185 -24.21 -15.16 -11.80
N LYS A 186 -23.78 -15.30 -10.54
CA LYS A 186 -23.65 -14.19 -9.58
C LYS A 186 -22.34 -13.40 -9.71
N LEU A 187 -21.44 -13.79 -10.61
CA LEU A 187 -20.12 -13.20 -10.79
C LEU A 187 -20.02 -12.31 -12.04
N ASN A 188 -21.14 -11.84 -12.59
CA ASN A 188 -21.14 -10.91 -13.72
C ASN A 188 -20.89 -9.48 -13.23
N ASN A 189 -19.64 -9.03 -13.25
CA ASN A 189 -19.17 -7.64 -13.03
C ASN A 189 -19.80 -6.90 -11.83
N THR A 190 -20.23 -7.66 -10.83
CA THR A 190 -20.93 -7.14 -9.65
C THR A 190 -20.26 -7.66 -8.40
N ILE A 191 -20.18 -6.75 -7.44
CA ILE A 191 -19.67 -7.03 -6.11
C ILE A 191 -20.66 -7.94 -5.42
N SER A 192 -20.19 -9.08 -4.94
CA SER A 192 -21.06 -10.08 -4.31
C SER A 192 -20.47 -10.56 -2.99
N ILE A 193 -21.37 -10.79 -2.02
CA ILE A 193 -21.05 -11.45 -0.77
C ILE A 193 -21.74 -12.80 -0.77
N ILE A 194 -20.95 -13.85 -0.57
CA ILE A 194 -21.45 -15.20 -0.37
C ILE A 194 -21.24 -15.55 1.09
N SER A 195 -22.33 -15.90 1.77
CA SER A 195 -22.29 -16.30 3.17
C SER A 195 -22.37 -17.82 3.29
N LEU A 196 -21.51 -18.40 4.13
CA LEU A 196 -21.64 -19.79 4.57
C LEU A 196 -22.19 -19.79 6.00
N ASN A 197 -23.40 -20.31 6.16
CA ASN A 197 -24.03 -20.42 7.47
C ASN A 197 -23.51 -21.66 8.22
N LYS A 198 -24.00 -21.85 9.45
CA LYS A 198 -23.65 -22.99 10.31
C LYS A 198 -23.75 -24.37 9.64
N LYS A 199 -24.76 -24.60 8.79
CA LYS A 199 -24.93 -25.87 8.08
C LYS A 199 -23.85 -26.05 7.01
N ASP A 200 -23.55 -24.99 6.28
CA ASP A 200 -22.52 -25.00 5.25
C ASP A 200 -21.13 -25.21 5.85
N ILE A 201 -20.84 -24.57 7.00
CA ILE A 201 -19.60 -24.75 7.75
C ILE A 201 -19.45 -26.19 8.26
N LYS A 202 -20.51 -26.79 8.81
CA LYS A 202 -20.49 -28.21 9.22
C LYS A 202 -20.15 -29.15 8.06
N ASN A 203 -20.73 -28.91 6.89
CA ASN A 203 -20.42 -29.70 5.69
C ASN A 203 -18.96 -29.51 5.27
N LEU A 204 -18.46 -28.26 5.26
CA LEU A 204 -17.07 -27.94 4.96
C LEU A 204 -16.11 -28.67 5.91
N ILE A 205 -16.37 -28.63 7.22
CA ILE A 205 -15.59 -29.35 8.23
C ILE A 205 -15.53 -30.84 7.89
N GLN A 206 -16.68 -31.46 7.61
CA GLN A 206 -16.73 -32.89 7.30
C GLN A 206 -15.96 -33.26 6.02
N GLU A 207 -16.05 -32.43 4.97
CA GLU A 207 -15.33 -32.65 3.72
C GLU A 207 -13.81 -32.46 3.88
N LEU A 208 -13.40 -31.43 4.63
CA LEU A 208 -11.99 -31.20 4.99
C LEU A 208 -11.45 -32.37 5.83
N GLU A 209 -12.18 -32.79 6.85
CA GLU A 209 -11.82 -33.92 7.71
C GLU A 209 -11.59 -35.18 6.89
N ASN A 210 -12.51 -35.53 5.99
CA ASN A 210 -12.38 -36.72 5.14
C ASN A 210 -11.10 -36.68 4.29
N LEU A 211 -10.79 -35.53 3.68
CA LEU A 211 -9.60 -35.39 2.83
C LEU A 211 -8.30 -35.39 3.66
N ILE A 212 -8.31 -34.74 4.83
CA ILE A 212 -7.17 -34.73 5.75
C ILE A 212 -6.87 -36.16 6.21
N GLU A 213 -7.88 -36.89 6.70
CA GLU A 213 -7.72 -38.29 7.12
C GLU A 213 -7.20 -39.17 5.98
N GLU A 214 -7.67 -38.96 4.74
CA GLU A 214 -7.14 -39.68 3.57
C GLU A 214 -5.65 -39.39 3.33
N LYS A 215 -5.24 -38.11 3.33
CA LYS A 215 -3.83 -37.73 3.15
C LYS A 215 -2.95 -38.22 4.30
N LEU A 216 -3.47 -38.24 5.53
CA LEU A 216 -2.74 -38.67 6.71
C LEU A 216 -2.57 -40.20 6.82
N LYS A 217 -3.36 -41.02 6.10
CA LYS A 217 -3.20 -42.50 6.11
C LYS A 217 -1.78 -42.95 5.76
N ASN A 218 -1.12 -42.23 4.86
CA ASN A 218 0.24 -42.54 4.40
C ASN A 218 1.29 -41.57 4.96
N TYR A 219 0.93 -40.77 5.97
CA TYR A 219 1.83 -39.80 6.57
C TYR A 219 3.08 -40.48 7.12
N LYS A 220 4.24 -39.88 6.81
CA LYS A 220 5.52 -40.25 7.41
C LYS A 220 6.17 -39.00 7.95
N LYS A 221 6.53 -39.04 9.23
CA LYS A 221 7.24 -37.94 9.88
C LYS A 221 8.51 -37.59 9.09
N PRO A 222 8.72 -36.32 8.71
CA PRO A 222 9.89 -35.93 7.97
C PRO A 222 11.16 -36.15 8.80
N ILE A 223 12.20 -36.68 8.16
CA ILE A 223 13.52 -36.83 8.77
C ILE A 223 14.31 -35.54 8.50
N GLU A 224 14.86 -34.96 9.56
CA GLU A 224 15.67 -33.75 9.48
C GLU A 224 17.08 -34.08 8.95
N GLU A 225 17.35 -33.70 7.71
CA GLU A 225 18.69 -33.83 7.13
C GLU A 225 19.52 -32.58 7.48
N LYS A 226 20.47 -32.72 8.42
CA LYS A 226 21.34 -31.61 8.87
C LYS A 226 21.97 -30.79 7.73
N ARG A 227 22.26 -31.43 6.59
CA ARG A 227 22.86 -30.78 5.40
C ARG A 227 21.91 -29.81 4.67
N LEU A 228 20.59 -29.99 4.77
CA LEU A 228 19.58 -29.20 4.07
C LEU A 228 18.77 -28.28 5.02
N SER A 229 19.12 -28.22 6.30
CA SER A 229 18.43 -27.43 7.33
C SER A 229 18.25 -25.94 6.99
N LYS A 230 19.17 -25.36 6.19
CA LYS A 230 19.04 -23.97 5.72
C LYS A 230 17.95 -23.75 4.68
N PHE A 231 17.48 -24.81 4.01
CA PHE A 231 16.49 -24.74 2.92
C PHE A 231 15.20 -25.51 3.21
N ASN A 232 15.23 -26.45 4.16
CA ASN A 232 14.10 -27.26 4.57
C ASN A 232 13.68 -26.87 6.00
N SER A 233 12.77 -25.90 6.11
CA SER A 233 12.08 -25.67 7.39
C SER A 233 11.09 -26.80 7.63
N ILE A 234 11.08 -27.37 8.83
CA ILE A 234 10.01 -28.25 9.30
C ILE A 234 9.02 -27.38 10.06
N LYS A 235 7.74 -27.51 9.74
CA LYS A 235 6.65 -26.79 10.40
C LYS A 235 5.75 -27.80 11.10
N SER A 236 5.29 -27.44 12.29
CA SER A 236 4.35 -28.22 13.09
C SER A 236 2.93 -27.65 12.96
N ILE A 237 1.91 -28.52 12.97
CA ILE A 237 0.50 -28.15 13.08
C ILE A 237 -0.26 -29.19 13.90
N ASN A 238 -1.21 -28.75 14.71
CA ASN A 238 -2.05 -29.64 15.52
C ASN A 238 -3.34 -30.00 14.78
N TYR A 239 -3.68 -31.28 14.79
CA TYR A 239 -4.94 -31.83 14.28
C TYR A 239 -5.45 -32.90 15.24
N LYS A 240 -6.68 -32.72 15.77
CA LYS A 240 -7.29 -33.60 16.80
C LYS A 240 -6.37 -33.91 17.98
N SER A 241 -5.69 -32.89 18.51
CA SER A 241 -4.72 -33.00 19.62
C SER A 241 -3.45 -33.79 19.32
N ILE A 242 -3.18 -34.11 18.05
CA ILE A 242 -1.93 -34.72 17.60
C ILE A 242 -1.12 -33.67 16.84
N GLU A 243 0.16 -33.54 17.17
CA GLU A 243 1.10 -32.67 16.45
C GLU A 243 1.65 -33.41 15.22
N TYR A 244 1.43 -32.84 14.03
CA TYR A 244 2.00 -33.32 12.78
C TYR A 244 3.10 -32.36 12.33
N GLN A 245 4.16 -32.91 11.73
CA GLN A 245 5.28 -32.15 11.19
C GLN A 245 5.39 -32.34 9.67
N PHE A 246 5.54 -31.26 8.93
CA PHE A 246 5.67 -31.26 7.48
C PHE A 246 6.90 -30.49 7.04
N LYS A 247 7.47 -30.84 5.88
CA LYS A 247 8.52 -30.04 5.25
C LYS A 247 7.87 -28.81 4.63
N GLY A 248 8.54 -27.66 4.66
CA GLY A 248 7.96 -26.37 4.25
C GLY A 248 7.53 -26.23 2.78
N TYR A 249 7.74 -27.24 1.93
CA TYR A 249 7.21 -27.31 0.57
C TYR A 249 5.96 -28.19 0.44
N ASP A 250 5.61 -28.99 1.47
CA ASP A 250 4.37 -29.76 1.56
C ASP A 250 3.33 -28.95 2.34
N ASN A 251 2.88 -27.85 1.71
CA ASN A 251 1.94 -26.92 2.33
C ASN A 251 0.48 -27.41 2.24
N GLU A 252 0.14 -28.28 1.29
CA GLU A 252 -1.26 -28.62 1.01
C GLU A 252 -1.98 -29.25 2.21
N THR A 253 -1.38 -30.27 2.84
CA THR A 253 -1.98 -30.92 4.01
C THR A 253 -2.04 -29.98 5.21
N MET A 254 -1.02 -29.15 5.40
CA MET A 254 -1.04 -28.14 6.46
C MET A 254 -2.13 -27.09 6.24
N ASP A 255 -2.28 -26.61 5.00
CA ASP A 255 -3.27 -25.60 4.64
C ASP A 255 -4.69 -26.16 4.83
N LEU A 256 -4.89 -27.45 4.53
CA LEU A 256 -6.14 -28.16 4.81
C LEU A 256 -6.44 -28.21 6.31
N ILE A 257 -5.46 -28.61 7.14
CA ILE A 257 -5.60 -28.65 8.60
C ILE A 257 -5.85 -27.24 9.15
N SER A 258 -5.15 -26.22 8.65
CA SER A 258 -5.35 -24.82 9.04
C SER A 258 -6.78 -24.36 8.73
N SER A 259 -7.27 -24.68 7.53
CA SER A 259 -8.65 -24.37 7.11
C SER A 259 -9.69 -25.13 7.93
N PHE A 260 -9.41 -26.38 8.30
CA PHE A 260 -10.27 -27.18 9.18
C PHE A 260 -10.35 -26.56 10.57
N ASN A 261 -9.21 -26.22 11.17
CA ASN A 261 -9.16 -25.59 12.50
C ASN A 261 -9.90 -24.25 12.50
N GLN A 262 -9.72 -23.44 11.45
CA GLN A 262 -10.45 -22.19 11.26
C GLN A 262 -11.96 -22.41 11.12
N ALA A 263 -12.39 -23.42 10.34
CA ALA A 263 -13.81 -23.71 10.19
C ALA A 263 -14.43 -24.23 11.50
N GLN A 264 -13.68 -25.00 12.29
CA GLN A 264 -14.09 -25.47 13.61
C GLN A 264 -14.25 -24.30 14.59
N GLU A 265 -13.29 -23.37 14.63
CA GLU A 265 -13.40 -22.12 15.40
C GLU A 265 -14.65 -21.33 15.00
N ALA A 266 -14.92 -21.21 13.70
CA ALA A 266 -16.12 -20.55 13.21
C ALA A 266 -17.41 -21.22 13.73
N LEU A 267 -17.44 -22.55 13.78
CA LEU A 267 -18.58 -23.30 14.26
C LEU A 267 -18.77 -23.19 15.78
N ASP A 268 -17.67 -23.24 16.53
CA ASP A 268 -17.66 -23.23 18.00
C ASP A 268 -18.03 -21.84 18.55
N GLU A 269 -17.55 -20.79 17.88
CA GLU A 269 -17.82 -19.40 18.25
C GLU A 269 -19.05 -18.80 17.54
N ASP A 270 -19.77 -19.57 16.73
CA ASP A 270 -20.98 -19.17 16.02
C ASP A 270 -20.74 -17.99 15.05
N PHE A 271 -19.64 -18.04 14.31
CA PHE A 271 -19.35 -17.14 13.18
C PHE A 271 -19.96 -17.65 11.88
N GLU A 272 -20.26 -16.71 10.97
CA GLU A 272 -20.49 -16.98 9.55
C GLU A 272 -19.23 -16.70 8.74
N TYR A 273 -18.95 -17.50 7.70
CA TYR A 273 -18.01 -17.04 6.67
C TYR A 273 -18.71 -16.06 5.76
N ARG A 274 -18.04 -14.95 5.44
CA ARG A 274 -18.41 -14.03 4.36
C ARG A 274 -17.28 -13.94 3.35
N ILE A 275 -17.58 -14.28 2.10
CA ILE A 275 -16.65 -14.26 0.98
C ILE A 275 -17.05 -13.11 0.08
N PHE A 276 -16.17 -12.12 0.01
CA PHE A 276 -16.38 -10.88 -0.73
C PHE A 276 -15.65 -10.94 -2.06
N PHE A 277 -16.40 -10.90 -3.17
CA PHE A 277 -15.85 -10.84 -4.51
C PHE A 277 -15.83 -9.39 -4.99
N LYS A 278 -14.64 -8.86 -5.30
CA LYS A 278 -14.45 -7.46 -5.72
C LYS A 278 -14.71 -7.21 -7.22
N LYS A 279 -15.19 -8.20 -7.95
CA LYS A 279 -15.41 -8.10 -9.40
C LYS A 279 -16.37 -6.95 -9.75
N GLY A 280 -15.91 -5.98 -10.54
CA GLY A 280 -16.67 -4.76 -10.86
C GLY A 280 -16.40 -3.56 -9.93
N PHE A 281 -15.47 -3.70 -8.99
CA PHE A 281 -14.92 -2.61 -8.19
C PHE A 281 -13.80 -1.91 -8.97
N THR A 282 -13.87 -0.58 -9.04
CA THR A 282 -12.99 0.24 -9.87
C THR A 282 -12.05 1.07 -9.01
N TYR A 283 -10.97 1.60 -9.61
CA TYR A 283 -10.06 2.54 -8.92
C TYR A 283 -10.81 3.78 -8.40
N ARG A 284 -11.91 4.15 -9.06
CA ARG A 284 -12.80 5.24 -8.62
C ARG A 284 -13.51 4.87 -7.32
N ASP A 285 -14.10 3.69 -7.26
CA ASP A 285 -14.81 3.18 -6.07
C ASP A 285 -13.85 3.06 -4.87
N ASP A 286 -12.67 2.47 -5.08
CA ASP A 286 -11.62 2.34 -4.04
C ASP A 286 -11.19 3.72 -3.53
N SER A 287 -10.94 4.67 -4.44
CA SER A 287 -10.52 6.02 -4.06
C SER A 287 -11.56 6.70 -3.17
N PHE A 288 -12.84 6.59 -3.51
CA PHE A 288 -13.93 7.18 -2.71
C PHE A 288 -13.99 6.54 -1.33
N LEU A 289 -14.01 5.21 -1.24
CA LEU A 289 -14.06 4.52 0.05
C LEU A 289 -12.84 4.85 0.93
N ARG A 290 -11.62 4.87 0.37
CA ARG A 290 -10.40 5.27 1.11
C ARG A 290 -10.46 6.73 1.58
N PHE A 291 -10.98 7.63 0.76
CA PHE A 291 -11.15 9.03 1.13
C PHE A 291 -12.11 9.18 2.31
N VAL A 292 -13.25 8.50 2.29
CA VAL A 292 -14.19 8.52 3.43
C VAL A 292 -13.55 7.86 4.66
N ASN A 293 -12.96 6.67 4.52
CA ASN A 293 -12.44 5.88 5.63
C ASN A 293 -11.20 6.50 6.28
N TYR A 294 -10.13 6.68 5.50
CA TYR A 294 -8.80 7.00 6.04
C TYR A 294 -8.57 8.50 6.16
N VAL A 295 -9.03 9.28 5.17
CA VAL A 295 -8.82 10.73 5.17
C VAL A 295 -9.82 11.43 6.09
N ASN A 296 -11.08 11.04 6.04
CA ASN A 296 -12.14 11.65 6.85
C ASN A 296 -12.60 10.80 8.06
N LYS A 297 -11.87 9.72 8.38
CA LYS A 297 -12.11 8.89 9.58
C LYS A 297 -13.51 8.28 9.64
N GLY A 298 -14.07 7.93 8.49
CA GLY A 298 -15.30 7.17 8.35
C GLY A 298 -16.55 7.98 7.99
N GLU A 299 -16.49 9.31 8.03
CA GLU A 299 -17.62 10.19 7.73
C GLU A 299 -17.16 11.42 6.95
N THR A 300 -17.90 11.83 5.92
CA THR A 300 -17.65 13.09 5.20
C THR A 300 -18.94 13.67 4.65
N ASN A 301 -18.89 14.84 4.03
CA ASN A 301 -20.03 15.42 3.32
C ASN A 301 -19.77 15.48 1.81
N ILE A 302 -20.85 15.55 1.03
CA ILE A 302 -20.81 15.59 -0.44
C ILE A 302 -20.00 16.79 -0.96
N SER A 303 -19.99 17.92 -0.24
CA SER A 303 -19.22 19.10 -0.64
C SER A 303 -17.71 18.85 -0.62
N GLU A 304 -17.19 18.18 0.42
CA GLU A 304 -15.78 17.82 0.52
C GLU A 304 -15.40 16.73 -0.49
N VAL A 305 -16.28 15.78 -0.78
CA VAL A 305 -16.08 14.82 -1.90
C VAL A 305 -15.98 15.58 -3.23
N ASN A 306 -16.90 16.50 -3.50
CA ASN A 306 -16.85 17.33 -4.71
C ASN A 306 -15.55 18.11 -4.81
N LYS A 307 -15.14 18.78 -3.73
CA LYS A 307 -13.89 19.54 -3.67
C LYS A 307 -12.67 18.66 -3.92
N ARG A 308 -12.66 17.41 -3.42
CA ARG A 308 -11.57 16.46 -3.63
C ARG A 308 -11.43 16.02 -5.09
N TYR A 309 -12.54 15.77 -5.77
CA TYR A 309 -12.55 15.15 -7.11
C TYR A 309 -12.87 16.10 -8.26
N ARG A 310 -13.15 17.39 -8.01
CA ARG A 310 -13.59 18.36 -9.04
C ARG A 310 -12.69 18.49 -10.27
N GLU A 311 -11.38 18.28 -10.11
CA GLU A 311 -10.41 18.39 -11.22
C GLU A 311 -10.32 17.09 -12.04
N ILE A 312 -10.96 16.01 -11.58
CA ILE A 312 -10.84 14.65 -12.13
C ILE A 312 -12.19 14.17 -12.68
N LEU A 313 -13.28 14.46 -11.96
CA LEU A 313 -14.63 13.96 -12.20
C LEU A 313 -15.64 15.10 -12.24
N SER A 314 -16.69 14.92 -13.05
CA SER A 314 -17.88 15.76 -13.02
C SER A 314 -18.74 15.49 -11.77
N GLN A 315 -19.58 16.45 -11.38
CA GLN A 315 -20.54 16.26 -10.27
C GLN A 315 -21.46 15.04 -10.50
N GLN A 316 -21.87 14.81 -11.74
CA GLN A 316 -22.71 13.66 -12.10
C GLN A 316 -21.98 12.33 -11.87
N GLU A 317 -20.70 12.24 -12.24
CA GLU A 317 -19.89 11.04 -12.00
C GLU A 317 -19.65 10.80 -10.51
N ILE A 318 -19.46 11.86 -9.73
CA ILE A 318 -19.33 11.80 -8.27
C ILE A 318 -20.61 11.24 -7.66
N GLU A 319 -21.77 11.80 -8.00
CA GLU A 319 -23.07 11.35 -7.48
C GLU A 319 -23.41 9.92 -7.90
N SER A 320 -23.12 9.58 -9.17
CA SER A 320 -23.25 8.21 -9.69
C SER A 320 -22.41 7.21 -8.90
N THR A 321 -21.17 7.57 -8.56
CA THR A 321 -20.27 6.72 -7.78
C THR A 321 -20.77 6.56 -6.34
N ILE A 322 -21.21 7.64 -5.69
CA ILE A 322 -21.79 7.58 -4.35
C ILE A 322 -23.04 6.69 -4.35
N THR A 323 -23.93 6.88 -5.31
CA THR A 323 -25.17 6.09 -5.44
C THR A 323 -24.85 4.61 -5.62
N LYS A 324 -23.94 4.27 -6.55
CA LYS A 324 -23.45 2.89 -6.74
C LYS A 324 -22.93 2.31 -5.42
N LEU A 325 -22.08 3.05 -4.69
CA LEU A 325 -21.50 2.61 -3.42
C LEU A 325 -22.54 2.43 -2.30
N ILE A 326 -23.65 3.19 -2.31
CA ILE A 326 -24.79 3.02 -1.41
C ILE A 326 -25.62 1.79 -1.79
N GLU A 327 -25.88 1.59 -3.09
CA GLU A 327 -26.63 0.43 -3.60
C GLU A 327 -25.93 -0.90 -3.24
N ILE A 328 -24.60 -0.91 -3.27
CA ILE A 328 -23.81 -2.06 -2.81
C ILE A 328 -23.50 -1.99 -1.30
N GLU A 329 -24.17 -1.13 -0.53
CA GLU A 329 -24.10 -1.01 0.93
C GLU A 329 -22.70 -0.73 1.49
N CYS A 330 -21.78 -0.18 0.71
CA CYS A 330 -20.44 0.22 1.17
C CYS A 330 -20.44 1.60 1.83
N LEU A 331 -21.42 2.42 1.45
CA LEU A 331 -21.70 3.72 2.05
C LEU A 331 -23.16 3.78 2.52
N THR A 332 -23.44 4.66 3.47
CA THR A 332 -24.79 5.14 3.75
C THR A 332 -24.82 6.65 3.64
N ARG A 333 -26.01 7.21 3.38
CA ARG A 333 -26.22 8.65 3.24
C ARG A 333 -27.30 9.12 4.20
N ASN A 334 -27.01 10.20 4.90
CA ASN A 334 -27.99 10.95 5.67
C ASN A 334 -27.90 12.43 5.24
N GLN A 335 -28.89 12.90 4.49
CA GLN A 335 -28.87 14.22 3.86
C GLN A 335 -27.60 14.42 3.00
N ASP A 336 -26.72 15.34 3.38
CA ASP A 336 -25.45 15.62 2.68
C ASP A 336 -24.25 14.86 3.26
N ASN A 337 -24.44 14.11 4.34
CA ASN A 337 -23.39 13.32 4.98
C ASN A 337 -23.38 11.89 4.43
N ILE A 338 -22.17 11.37 4.29
CA ILE A 338 -21.86 10.03 3.80
C ILE A 338 -21.01 9.33 4.86
N PHE A 339 -21.39 8.10 5.18
CA PHE A 339 -20.74 7.29 6.19
C PHE A 339 -20.28 5.98 5.56
N ILE A 340 -19.06 5.54 5.87
CA ILE A 340 -18.61 4.22 5.46
C ILE A 340 -19.23 3.14 6.34
N THR A 341 -19.72 2.07 5.73
CA THR A 341 -20.25 0.90 6.46
C THR A 341 -19.14 -0.06 6.82
N GLU A 342 -19.42 -1.04 7.69
CA GLU A 342 -18.48 -2.14 7.96
C GLU A 342 -18.13 -2.93 6.69
N LYS A 343 -19.08 -3.06 5.75
CA LYS A 343 -18.82 -3.64 4.43
C LYS A 343 -17.84 -2.79 3.63
N GLY A 344 -18.04 -1.46 3.61
CA GLY A 344 -17.13 -0.53 2.96
C GLY A 344 -15.71 -0.59 3.56
N LYS A 345 -15.60 -0.58 4.89
CA LYS A 345 -14.31 -0.71 5.62
C LYS A 345 -13.61 -2.03 5.30
N SER A 346 -14.36 -3.11 5.19
CA SER A 346 -13.80 -4.42 4.88
C SER A 346 -13.12 -4.45 3.50
N ILE A 347 -13.59 -3.64 2.54
CA ILE A 347 -13.07 -3.62 1.18
C ILE A 347 -11.71 -2.90 1.07
N VAL A 348 -11.48 -1.84 1.86
CA VAL A 348 -10.38 -0.87 1.66
C VAL A 348 -9.18 -0.99 2.58
#